data_AF-A0A968SZ35-F1
#
_entry.id   AF-A0A968SZ35-F1
#
_cell.length_a   1.000
_cell.length_b   1.000
_cell.length_c   1.000
_cell.angle_alpha   90.00
_cell.angle_beta   90.00
_cell.angle_gamma   90.00
#
_symmetry.space_group_name_H-M   'P 1'
#
loop_
_entity.id
_entity.type
_entity.pdbx_description
1 polymer ?
#
loop_
_entity_poly.entity_id
_entity_poly.type
_entity_poly.pdbx_seq_one_letter_code
_entity_poly.pdbx_strand_id
1 'polypeptide(L)'
;MLAFLFPGQGSQVPGMGRSIAETWTAARSVFEEADDALGLSLSKTIFDGTEDDLRQTSITQPAILTTSIAILRALEVERPGIRPSFAAGHSLGEWTALVAVGALRFV
;
A
#
# COMPACT_ATOMS: atom_id res chain seq x y z
N MET A 1 -8.92 15.87 15.28
CA MET A 1 -8.67 14.45 15.57
C MET A 1 -8.85 13.68 14.27
N LEU A 2 -7.85 12.92 13.84
CA LEU A 2 -7.82 12.25 12.52
C LEU A 2 -7.70 10.74 12.73
N ALA A 3 -8.45 9.96 11.97
CA ALA A 3 -8.34 8.50 11.97
C ALA A 3 -7.93 8.02 10.57
N PHE A 4 -6.94 7.13 10.49
CA PHE A 4 -6.60 6.42 9.26
C PHE A 4 -7.25 5.05 9.26
N LEU A 5 -7.96 4.73 8.18
CA LEU A 5 -8.62 3.45 7.97
C LEU A 5 -8.07 2.81 6.71
N PHE A 6 -7.60 1.57 6.85
CA PHE A 6 -6.97 0.83 5.76
C PHE A 6 -7.85 -0.35 5.33
N PRO A 7 -8.10 -0.50 4.01
CA PRO A 7 -8.92 -1.59 3.51
C PRO A 7 -8.22 -2.94 3.63
N GLY A 8 -9.02 -4.01 3.65
CA GLY A 8 -8.54 -5.39 3.61
C GLY A 8 -8.68 -6.02 2.23
N GLN A 9 -8.51 -7.34 2.18
CA GLN A 9 -8.74 -8.15 0.98
C GLN A 9 -10.16 -7.94 0.42
N GLY A 10 -10.28 -7.86 -0.90
CA GLY A 10 -11.51 -7.54 -1.64
C GLY A 10 -11.54 -6.12 -2.20
N SER A 11 -10.60 -5.25 -1.81
CA SER A 11 -10.48 -3.88 -2.32
C SER A 11 -9.47 -3.71 -3.46
N GLN A 12 -8.74 -4.77 -3.83
CA GLN A 12 -7.77 -4.73 -4.92
C GLN A 12 -8.45 -4.54 -6.27
N VAL A 13 -7.85 -3.70 -7.13
CA VAL A 13 -8.26 -3.51 -8.52
C VAL A 13 -7.01 -3.35 -9.41
N PRO A 14 -7.04 -3.79 -10.68
CA PRO A 14 -5.97 -3.53 -11.63
C PRO A 14 -5.67 -2.03 -11.74
N GLY A 15 -4.39 -1.68 -11.77
CA GLY A 15 -3.91 -0.30 -11.87
C GLY A 15 -3.96 0.50 -10.57
N MET A 16 -4.37 -0.08 -9.43
CA MET A 16 -4.41 0.65 -8.16
C MET A 16 -3.05 1.25 -7.81
N GLY A 17 -3.04 2.50 -7.33
CA GLY A 17 -1.83 3.20 -6.94
C GLY A 17 -0.94 3.70 -8.09
N ARG A 18 -1.21 3.34 -9.36
CA ARG A 18 -0.37 3.76 -10.52
C ARG A 18 -0.21 5.27 -10.61
N SER A 19 -1.32 6.01 -10.64
CA SER A 19 -1.29 7.47 -10.76
C SER A 19 -0.55 8.15 -9.60
N ILE A 20 -0.63 7.55 -8.41
CA ILE A 20 0.08 8.03 -7.22
C ILE A 20 1.58 7.76 -7.35
N ALA A 21 1.97 6.57 -7.82
CA ALA A 21 3.38 6.23 -8.06
C ALA A 21 4.00 7.09 -9.18
N GLU A 22 3.24 7.42 -10.22
CA GLU A 22 3.70 8.30 -11.31
C GLU A 22 3.88 9.75 -10.85
N THR A 23 3.12 10.19 -9.84
CA THR A 23 3.12 11.58 -9.37
C THR A 23 4.09 11.81 -8.21
N TRP A 24 4.15 10.91 -7.23
CA TRP A 24 5.00 11.06 -6.03
C TRP A 24 6.13 10.01 -6.04
N THR A 25 7.38 10.50 -6.04
CA THR A 25 8.57 9.62 -5.96
C THR A 25 8.53 8.75 -4.70
N ALA A 26 8.02 9.26 -3.57
CA ALA A 26 7.90 8.50 -2.33
C ALA A 26 6.93 7.32 -2.45
N ALA A 27 5.90 7.42 -3.29
CA ALA A 27 5.00 6.29 -3.57
C ALA A 27 5.67 5.28 -4.50
N ARG A 28 6.36 5.75 -5.55
CA ARG A 28 7.11 4.87 -6.47
C ARG A 28 8.11 3.99 -5.73
N SER A 29 8.88 4.57 -4.81
CA SER A 29 9.87 3.83 -4.03
C SER A 29 9.27 2.73 -3.16
N VAL A 30 8.02 2.86 -2.71
CA VAL A 30 7.35 1.79 -1.95
C VAL A 30 7.09 0.57 -2.83
N PHE A 31 6.71 0.77 -4.10
CA PHE A 31 6.54 -0.33 -5.04
C PHE A 31 7.89 -1.00 -5.37
N GLU A 32 8.96 -0.22 -5.54
CA GLU A 32 10.32 -0.73 -5.75
C GLU A 32 10.78 -1.56 -4.54
N GLU A 33 10.58 -1.05 -3.31
CA GLU A 33 10.93 -1.74 -2.06
C GLU A 33 10.16 -3.06 -1.90
N ALA A 34 8.89 -3.09 -2.29
CA ALA A 34 8.07 -4.30 -2.25
C ALA A 34 8.53 -5.35 -3.27
N ASP A 35 8.87 -4.92 -4.48
CA ASP A 35 9.36 -5.80 -5.53
C ASP A 35 10.69 -6.46 -5.12
N ASP A 36 11.61 -5.66 -4.56
CA ASP A 36 12.90 -6.13 -4.06
C ASP A 36 12.74 -7.10 -2.87
N ALA A 37 11.86 -6.78 -1.92
CA ALA A 37 11.62 -7.62 -0.74
C ALA A 37 11.03 -8.99 -1.08
N LEU A 38 10.17 -9.03 -2.10
CA LEU A 38 9.49 -10.26 -2.53
C LEU A 38 10.27 -11.03 -3.58
N GLY A 39 11.24 -10.40 -4.26
CA GLY A 39 11.92 -10.98 -5.41
C GLY A 39 10.98 -11.22 -6.59
N LEU A 40 9.91 -10.41 -6.69
CA LEU A 40 8.83 -10.53 -7.67
C LEU A 40 8.50 -9.15 -8.22
N SER A 41 8.12 -9.06 -9.49
CA SER A 41 7.61 -7.80 -10.06
C SER A 41 6.15 -7.57 -9.66
N LEU A 42 5.89 -7.42 -8.35
CA LEU A 42 4.55 -7.19 -7.81
C LEU A 42 3.94 -5.92 -8.40
N SER A 43 4.73 -4.84 -8.51
CA SER A 43 4.31 -3.58 -9.11
C SER A 43 3.75 -3.76 -10.52
N LYS A 44 4.39 -4.57 -11.35
CA LYS A 44 3.92 -4.92 -12.70
C LYS A 44 2.60 -5.67 -12.65
N THR A 45 2.44 -6.63 -11.74
CA THR A 45 1.17 -7.33 -11.55
C THR A 45 0.06 -6.39 -11.09
N ILE A 46 0.35 -5.44 -10.19
CA ILE A 46 -0.61 -4.43 -9.75
C ILE A 46 -1.01 -3.51 -10.90
N PHE A 47 -0.05 -3.01 -11.67
CA PHE A 47 -0.31 -2.01 -12.68
C PHE A 47 -0.90 -2.60 -13.95
N ASP A 48 -0.30 -3.65 -14.49
CA ASP A 48 -0.60 -4.18 -15.83
C ASP A 48 -1.30 -5.55 -15.80
N GLY A 49 -1.44 -6.17 -14.63
CA GLY A 49 -2.07 -7.47 -14.46
C GLY A 49 -3.61 -7.43 -14.59
N THR A 50 -4.19 -8.62 -14.68
CA THR A 50 -5.65 -8.81 -14.72
C THR A 50 -6.25 -8.90 -13.32
N GLU A 51 -7.58 -8.84 -13.22
CA GLU A 51 -8.26 -9.12 -11.93
C GLU A 51 -7.91 -10.50 -11.38
N ASP A 52 -7.78 -11.51 -12.24
CA ASP A 52 -7.49 -12.88 -11.81
C ASP A 52 -6.06 -13.03 -11.29
N ASP A 53 -5.10 -12.31 -11.89
CA ASP A 53 -3.74 -12.23 -11.35
C ASP A 53 -3.75 -11.65 -9.92
N LEU A 54 -4.56 -10.62 -9.69
CA LEU A 54 -4.71 -9.97 -8.39
C LEU A 54 -5.58 -10.72 -7.38
N ARG A 55 -6.33 -11.75 -7.79
CA ARG A 55 -7.16 -12.59 -6.90
C ARG A 55 -6.36 -13.72 -6.24
N GLN A 56 -5.17 -14.02 -6.74
CA GLN A 56 -4.26 -14.96 -6.07
C GLN A 56 -3.89 -14.37 -4.70
N THR A 57 -4.26 -15.03 -3.61
CA THR A 57 -4.10 -14.48 -2.25
C THR A 57 -2.64 -14.08 -1.94
N SER A 58 -1.67 -14.82 -2.47
CA SER A 58 -0.23 -14.51 -2.37
C SER A 58 0.17 -13.20 -3.06
N ILE A 59 -0.64 -12.71 -4.01
CA ILE A 59 -0.49 -11.43 -4.69
C ILE A 59 -1.41 -10.38 -4.04
N THR A 60 -2.67 -10.72 -3.77
CA THR A 60 -3.67 -9.80 -3.25
C THR A 60 -3.21 -9.10 -1.98
N GLN A 61 -2.67 -9.87 -1.04
CA GLN A 61 -2.27 -9.33 0.26
C GLN A 61 -1.10 -8.34 0.17
N PRO A 62 0.06 -8.70 -0.41
CA PRO A 62 1.15 -7.74 -0.56
C PRO A 62 0.75 -6.58 -1.49
N ALA A 63 -0.11 -6.78 -2.49
CA ALA A 63 -0.57 -5.71 -3.37
C ALA A 63 -1.34 -4.61 -2.64
N ILE A 64 -2.28 -4.99 -1.77
CA ILE A 64 -3.08 -4.03 -0.99
C ILE A 64 -2.21 -3.31 0.04
N LEU A 65 -1.33 -4.03 0.72
CA LEU A 65 -0.40 -3.44 1.69
C LEU A 65 0.50 -2.42 1.00
N THR A 66 1.18 -2.82 -0.07
CA THR A 66 2.09 -1.96 -0.86
C THR A 66 1.37 -0.71 -1.35
N THR A 67 0.18 -0.86 -1.93
CA THR A 67 -0.59 0.28 -2.46
C THR A 67 -1.01 1.24 -1.34
N SER A 68 -1.43 0.71 -0.19
CA SER A 68 -1.84 1.53 0.94
C SER A 68 -0.66 2.29 1.57
N ILE A 69 0.51 1.65 1.66
CA ILE A 69 1.74 2.30 2.12
C ILE A 69 2.22 3.35 1.11
N ALA A 70 2.13 3.08 -0.19
CA ALA A 70 2.50 4.05 -1.22
C ALA A 70 1.65 5.33 -1.11
N ILE A 71 0.34 5.19 -0.92
CA ILE A 71 -0.57 6.33 -0.69
C ILE A 71 -0.23 7.04 0.61
N LEU A 72 0.06 6.31 1.69
CA LEU A 72 0.47 6.89 2.96
C LEU A 72 1.75 7.73 2.79
N ARG A 73 2.79 7.21 2.13
CA ARG A 73 4.04 7.94 1.90
C ARG A 73 3.85 9.18 1.03
N ALA A 74 3.02 9.10 -0.01
CA ALA A 74 2.65 10.28 -0.80
C ALA A 74 1.95 11.33 0.07
N LEU A 75 1.00 10.91 0.92
CA LEU A 75 0.28 11.80 1.83
C LEU A 75 1.20 12.46 2.86
N GLU A 76 2.19 11.74 3.39
CA GLU A 76 3.19 12.29 4.32
C GLU A 76 4.07 13.36 3.67
N VAL A 77 4.41 13.20 2.38
CA VAL A 77 5.14 14.21 1.61
C VAL A 77 4.26 15.43 1.31
N GLU A 78 3.03 15.19 0.85
CA GLU A 78 2.07 16.25 0.52
C GLU A 78 1.65 17.06 1.75
N ARG A 79 1.61 16.42 2.92
CA ARG A 79 1.19 17.00 4.20
C ARG A 79 2.21 16.70 5.29
N PRO A 80 3.35 17.40 5.30
CA PRO A 80 4.37 17.22 6.33
C PRO A 80 3.77 17.35 7.74
N GLY A 81 4.04 16.37 8.60
CA GLY A 81 3.52 16.33 9.96
C GLY A 81 2.10 15.76 10.11
N ILE A 82 1.47 15.29 9.03
CA ILE A 82 0.20 14.55 9.16
C ILE A 82 0.40 13.29 10.00
N ARG A 83 -0.37 13.17 11.09
CA ARG A 83 -0.34 12.00 11.97
C ARG A 83 -1.76 11.66 12.42
N PRO A 84 -2.17 10.39 12.33
CA PRO A 84 -3.45 9.97 12.85
C PRO A 84 -3.43 9.97 14.39
N SER A 85 -4.55 10.33 14.99
CA SER A 85 -4.83 10.04 16.41
C SER A 85 -5.21 8.57 16.62
N PHE A 86 -5.77 7.94 15.58
CA PHE A 86 -6.17 6.52 15.57
C PHE A 86 -5.86 5.90 14.22
N ALA A 87 -5.39 4.66 14.22
CA ALA A 87 -5.29 3.87 13.00
C ALA A 87 -6.01 2.54 13.22
N ALA A 88 -6.73 2.09 12.20
CA ALA A 88 -7.32 0.76 12.17
C ALA A 88 -7.32 0.25 10.74
N GLY A 89 -7.44 -1.06 10.57
CA GLY A 89 -7.68 -1.63 9.27
C GLY A 89 -8.48 -2.91 9.36
N HIS A 90 -9.16 -3.24 8.27
CA HIS A 90 -10.00 -4.42 8.22
C HIS A 90 -9.17 -5.64 7.83
N SER A 91 -9.05 -6.64 8.72
CA SER A 91 -8.28 -7.86 8.49
C SER A 91 -6.84 -7.53 8.05
N LEU A 92 -6.44 -7.84 6.82
CA LEU A 92 -5.13 -7.45 6.27
C LEU A 92 -4.80 -5.97 6.46
N GLY A 93 -5.78 -5.07 6.38
CA GLY A 93 -5.56 -3.63 6.56
C GLY A 93 -4.96 -3.27 7.92
N GLU A 94 -5.11 -4.13 8.93
CA GLU A 94 -4.50 -3.95 10.26
C GLU A 94 -2.97 -3.89 10.18
N TRP A 95 -2.34 -4.65 9.27
CA TRP A 95 -0.90 -4.58 9.03
C TRP A 95 -0.48 -3.18 8.55
N THR A 96 -1.23 -2.63 7.59
CA THR A 96 -1.01 -1.26 7.12
C THR A 96 -1.19 -0.25 8.25
N ALA A 97 -2.20 -0.44 9.12
CA ALA A 97 -2.42 0.42 10.27
C ALA A 97 -1.25 0.40 11.26
N LEU A 98 -0.69 -0.79 11.54
CA LEU A 98 0.48 -0.96 12.40
C LEU A 98 1.73 -0.31 11.81
N VAL A 99 1.93 -0.40 10.49
CA VAL A 99 3.02 0.32 9.80
C VAL A 99 2.80 1.83 9.85
N ALA A 100 1.56 2.30 9.66
CA ALA A 100 1.22 3.72 9.65
C ALA A 100 1.49 4.43 10.98
N VAL A 101 1.40 3.71 12.10
CA VAL A 101 1.73 4.23 13.44
C VAL A 101 3.16 3.90 13.88
N GLY A 102 3.96 3.24 13.03
CA GLY A 102 5.35 2.88 13.31
C GLY A 102 5.54 1.70 14.27
N ALA A 103 4.48 0.94 14.56
CA ALA A 103 4.57 -0.28 15.38
C ALA A 103 5.24 -1.44 14.62
N LEU A 104 5.07 -1.47 13.29
CA LEU A 104 5.77 -2.36 12.38
C LEU A 104 6.52 -1.54 11.32
N ARG A 105 7.57 -2.14 10.75
CA ARG A 105 8.18 -1.62 9.52
C ARG A 105 7.49 -2.25 8.32
N PHE A 106 7.48 -1.53 7.20
CA PHE A 106 6.93 -2.05 5.95
C PHE A 106 7.76 -3.24 5.43
N VAL A 107 9.09 -3.11 5.50
CA VAL A 107 10.08 -4.11 5.07
C VAL A 107 11.13 -4.30 6.16
#